data_AF-A0A7V3K3A3-F1
#
_entry.id   AF-A0A7V3K3A3-F1
#
_cell.length_a   1.000
_cell.length_b   1.000
_cell.length_c   1.000
_cell.angle_alpha   90.00
_cell.angle_beta   90.00
_cell.angle_gamma   90.00
#
_symmetry.space_group_name_H-M   'P 1'
#
loop_
_entity.id
_entity.type
_entity.pdbx_description
1 polymer ?
#
loop_
_entity_poly.entity_id
_entity_poly.type
_entity_poly.pdbx_seq_one_letter_code
_entity_poly.pdbx_strand_id
1 'polypeptide(L)'
;RLDVSRVNEAVALAQGAENPVVVYGAGAGKVLPRLRAALEGKARFVGLVPGTNSRGALSLGLNGARPDGAKAAFILAADDQVDEGLLTALAGVRFLAVQASYFGPLVERADVVLPAATWAEKAGTLVNTEGRVQDLRPAAAAPAGVKTDEEILTALAARLG
;
A
#
# COMPACT_ATOMS: atom_id res chain seq x y z
N ARG A 1 -8.72 13.79 -19.00
CA ARG A 1 -9.38 12.46 -19.00
C ARG A 1 -8.99 11.75 -20.29
N LEU A 2 -8.62 10.47 -20.24
CA LEU A 2 -8.43 9.67 -21.46
C LEU A 2 -9.79 9.51 -22.16
N ASP A 3 -9.92 10.00 -23.39
CA ASP A 3 -11.10 9.75 -24.21
C ASP A 3 -11.00 8.39 -24.92
N VAL A 4 -12.12 7.89 -25.43
CA VAL A 4 -12.20 6.55 -26.06
C VAL A 4 -11.37 6.47 -27.35
N SER A 5 -11.25 7.58 -28.09
CA SER A 5 -10.47 7.63 -29.34
C SER A 5 -8.99 7.40 -29.11
N ARG A 6 -8.39 8.05 -28.11
CA ARG A 6 -6.98 7.88 -27.75
C ARG A 6 -6.68 6.47 -27.24
N VAL A 7 -7.63 5.84 -26.55
CA VAL A 7 -7.50 4.45 -26.12
C VAL A 7 -7.49 3.49 -27.32
N ASN A 8 -8.34 3.72 -28.31
CA ASN A 8 -8.36 2.89 -29.52
C ASN A 8 -7.09 3.02 -30.34
N GLU A 9 -6.57 4.24 -30.49
CA GLU A 9 -5.29 4.50 -31.16
C GLU A 9 -4.15 3.76 -30.47
N ALA A 10 -4.06 3.86 -29.13
CA ALA A 10 -3.05 3.14 -28.36
C ALA A 10 -3.15 1.61 -28.51
N VAL A 11 -4.37 1.06 -28.57
CA VAL A 11 -4.60 -0.37 -28.83
C VAL A 11 -4.10 -0.76 -30.22
N ALA A 12 -4.43 0.01 -31.26
CA ALA A 12 -3.99 -0.28 -32.63
C ALA A 12 -2.46 -0.28 -32.75
N LEU A 13 -1.79 0.72 -32.15
CA LEU A 13 -0.33 0.78 -32.09
C LEU A 13 0.26 -0.43 -31.36
N ALA A 14 -0.31 -0.82 -30.22
CA ALA A 14 0.15 -1.97 -29.45
C ALA A 14 -0.07 -3.31 -30.19
N GLN A 15 -1.15 -3.45 -30.96
CA GLN A 15 -1.38 -4.65 -31.78
C GLN A 15 -0.34 -4.83 -32.88
N GLY A 16 0.11 -3.73 -33.51
CA GLY A 16 1.16 -3.75 -34.52
C GLY A 16 2.58 -3.92 -33.97
N ALA A 17 2.81 -3.62 -32.69
CA ALA A 17 4.12 -3.79 -32.06
C ALA A 17 4.44 -5.28 -31.83
N GLU A 18 5.73 -5.64 -31.87
CA GLU A 18 6.14 -7.03 -31.62
C GLU A 18 5.96 -7.43 -30.15
N ASN A 19 6.47 -6.60 -29.22
CA ASN A 19 6.49 -6.85 -27.77
C ASN A 19 5.96 -5.65 -26.97
N PRO A 20 4.65 -5.34 -27.04
CA PRO A 20 4.09 -4.17 -26.36
C PRO A 20 4.06 -4.32 -24.84
N VAL A 21 4.26 -3.20 -24.14
CA VAL A 21 4.12 -3.09 -22.68
C VAL A 21 3.17 -1.93 -22.35
N VAL A 22 2.19 -2.20 -21.50
CA VAL A 22 1.26 -1.20 -20.98
C VAL A 22 1.69 -0.84 -19.56
N VAL A 23 2.21 0.38 -19.39
CA VAL A 23 2.55 0.96 -18.09
C VAL A 23 1.42 1.87 -17.63
N TYR A 24 0.93 1.70 -16.40
CA TYR A 24 -0.24 2.44 -15.91
C TYR A 24 -0.18 2.77 -14.43
N GLY A 25 -0.67 3.94 -14.04
CA GLY A 25 -0.83 4.33 -12.62
C GLY A 25 -2.24 4.10 -12.08
N ALA A 26 -2.48 4.49 -10.83
CA ALA A 26 -3.76 4.31 -10.12
C ALA A 26 -5.00 4.89 -10.87
N GLY A 27 -4.82 5.94 -11.66
CA GLY A 27 -5.91 6.57 -12.43
C GLY A 27 -6.43 5.74 -13.61
N ALA A 28 -5.78 4.64 -13.99
CA ALA A 28 -6.12 3.86 -15.18
C ALA A 28 -7.34 2.92 -14.99
N GLY A 29 -7.86 2.78 -13.76
CA GLY A 29 -8.85 1.76 -13.38
C GLY A 29 -10.03 1.61 -14.34
N LYS A 30 -10.57 2.71 -14.87
CA LYS A 30 -11.74 2.69 -15.78
C LYS A 30 -11.43 2.17 -17.18
N VAL A 31 -10.18 2.26 -17.63
CA VAL A 31 -9.75 1.90 -18.99
C VAL A 31 -9.06 0.54 -19.03
N LEU A 32 -8.51 0.09 -17.90
CA LEU A 32 -7.78 -1.17 -17.79
C LEU A 32 -8.56 -2.41 -18.28
N PRO A 33 -9.85 -2.62 -17.97
CA PRO A 33 -10.57 -3.79 -18.47
C PRO A 33 -10.60 -3.86 -20.00
N ARG A 34 -10.80 -2.70 -20.66
CA ARG A 34 -10.79 -2.60 -22.13
C ARG A 34 -9.41 -2.88 -22.71
N LEU A 35 -8.35 -2.29 -22.14
CA LEU A 35 -6.98 -2.54 -22.58
C LEU A 35 -6.58 -4.00 -22.40
N ARG A 36 -6.95 -4.62 -21.28
CA ARG A 36 -6.68 -6.03 -20.99
C ARG A 36 -7.38 -6.94 -21.99
N ALA A 37 -8.65 -6.70 -22.28
CA ALA A 37 -9.39 -7.47 -23.27
C ALA A 37 -8.81 -7.31 -24.69
N ALA A 38 -8.42 -6.08 -25.08
CA ALA A 38 -7.93 -5.81 -26.43
C ALA A 38 -6.47 -6.27 -26.69
N LEU A 39 -5.68 -6.44 -25.63
CA LEU A 39 -4.25 -6.78 -25.70
C LEU A 39 -3.92 -8.06 -24.91
N GLU A 40 -4.93 -8.91 -24.69
CA GLU A 40 -4.76 -10.20 -24.02
C GLU A 40 -3.76 -11.07 -24.78
N GLY A 41 -2.79 -11.66 -24.05
CA GLY A 41 -1.70 -12.43 -24.64
C GLY A 41 -0.71 -11.64 -25.50
N LYS A 42 -1.03 -10.38 -25.86
CA LYS A 42 -0.21 -9.52 -26.73
C LYS A 42 0.71 -8.60 -25.93
N ALA A 43 0.22 -8.00 -24.85
CA ALA A 43 0.98 -7.04 -24.07
C ALA A 43 1.23 -7.48 -22.62
N ARG A 44 2.39 -7.09 -22.09
CA ARG A 44 2.65 -7.16 -20.65
C ARG A 44 2.09 -5.93 -19.94
N PHE A 45 1.54 -6.12 -18.74
CA PHE A 45 0.89 -5.06 -17.96
C PHE A 45 1.69 -4.77 -16.69
N VAL A 46 2.25 -3.56 -16.61
CA VAL A 46 3.04 -3.09 -15.46
C VAL A 46 2.28 -1.97 -14.75
N GLY A 47 1.80 -2.27 -13.55
CA GLY A 47 1.03 -1.31 -12.75
C GLY A 47 1.91 -0.57 -11.75
N LEU A 48 2.01 0.75 -11.90
CA LEU A 48 2.65 1.67 -10.97
C LEU A 48 1.66 1.99 -9.84
N VAL A 49 1.43 1.01 -8.97
CA VAL A 49 0.59 1.17 -7.78
C VAL A 49 1.35 2.07 -6.78
N PRO A 50 0.75 3.13 -6.25
CA PRO A 50 1.38 3.96 -5.22
C PRO A 50 1.74 3.13 -3.98
N GLY A 51 2.88 3.43 -3.35
CA GLY A 51 3.38 2.76 -2.14
C GLY A 51 4.32 1.59 -2.42
N THR A 52 5.25 1.34 -1.50
CA THR A 52 6.40 0.43 -1.68
C THR A 52 6.00 -1.03 -1.83
N ASN A 53 5.06 -1.52 -1.00
CA ASN A 53 4.62 -2.91 -0.98
C ASN A 53 3.11 -3.07 -1.28
N SER A 54 2.51 -2.08 -1.94
CA SER A 54 1.07 -2.06 -2.18
C SER A 54 0.61 -3.22 -3.06
N ARG A 55 1.44 -3.68 -4.00
CA ARG A 55 1.11 -4.88 -4.79
C ARG A 55 1.03 -6.14 -3.93
N GLY A 56 1.91 -6.25 -2.93
CA GLY A 56 1.87 -7.33 -1.94
C GLY A 56 0.62 -7.25 -1.08
N ALA A 57 0.31 -6.07 -0.53
CA ALA A 57 -0.91 -5.82 0.22
C ALA A 57 -2.17 -6.20 -0.57
N LEU A 58 -2.31 -5.72 -1.81
CA LEU A 58 -3.44 -6.05 -2.69
C LEU A 58 -3.53 -7.57 -2.97
N SER A 59 -2.40 -8.26 -3.15
CA SER A 59 -2.38 -9.71 -3.38
C SER A 59 -2.87 -10.54 -2.18
N LEU A 60 -2.77 -9.97 -0.97
CA LEU A 60 -3.29 -10.53 0.28
C LEU A 60 -4.71 -10.04 0.60
N GLY A 61 -5.35 -9.27 -0.29
CA GLY A 61 -6.69 -8.73 -0.10
C GLY A 61 -6.74 -7.46 0.75
N LEU A 62 -5.59 -6.86 1.08
CA LEU A 62 -5.51 -5.60 1.82
C LEU A 62 -5.67 -4.43 0.85
N ASN A 63 -6.91 -3.94 0.75
CA ASN A 63 -7.31 -2.91 -0.22
C ASN A 63 -7.77 -1.60 0.43
N GLY A 64 -7.30 -1.33 1.66
CA GLY A 64 -7.67 -0.17 2.47
C GLY A 64 -8.96 -0.39 3.28
N ALA A 65 -9.08 0.38 4.36
CA ALA A 65 -10.27 0.45 5.21
C ALA A 65 -10.55 1.91 5.55
N ARG A 66 -11.83 2.30 5.64
CA ARG A 66 -12.21 3.60 6.20
C ARG A 66 -12.67 3.43 7.63
N PRO A 67 -12.20 4.26 8.58
CA PRO A 67 -12.62 4.21 9.98
C PRO A 67 -14.04 4.79 10.20
N ASP A 68 -14.85 4.91 9.15
CA ASP A 68 -16.18 5.53 9.20
C ASP A 68 -17.08 4.77 10.19
N GLY A 69 -17.46 5.45 11.27
CA GLY A 69 -18.28 4.85 12.34
C GLY A 69 -17.53 3.91 13.29
N ALA A 70 -16.21 3.76 13.15
CA ALA A 70 -15.39 2.99 14.07
C ALA A 70 -15.25 3.72 15.41
N LYS A 71 -15.45 3.00 16.52
CA LYS A 71 -15.23 3.55 17.87
C LYS A 71 -13.74 3.65 18.21
N ALA A 72 -12.94 2.76 17.65
CA ALA A 72 -11.50 2.69 17.84
C ALA A 72 -10.83 2.38 16.50
N ALA A 73 -9.61 2.88 16.30
CA ALA A 73 -8.78 2.59 15.14
C ALA A 73 -7.36 2.23 15.57
N PHE A 74 -6.81 1.20 14.93
CA PHE A 74 -5.39 0.86 14.98
C PHE A 74 -4.79 1.15 13.62
N ILE A 75 -3.80 2.05 13.56
CA ILE A 75 -3.14 2.44 12.31
C ILE A 75 -1.70 1.97 12.34
N LEU A 76 -1.35 1.13 11.37
CA LEU A 76 0.03 0.82 11.03
C LEU A 76 0.51 1.88 10.03
N ALA A 77 1.16 2.93 10.52
CA ALA A 77 1.58 4.06 9.69
C ALA A 77 2.77 3.71 8.80
N ALA A 78 3.61 2.76 9.21
CA ALA A 78 4.89 2.44 8.56
C ALA A 78 5.64 3.73 8.21
N ASP A 79 5.94 3.95 6.92
CA ASP A 79 6.56 5.16 6.37
C ASP A 79 5.65 5.97 5.44
N ASP A 80 4.34 5.84 5.64
CA ASP A 80 3.35 6.44 4.76
C ASP A 80 3.12 7.95 5.01
N GLN A 81 2.74 8.64 3.95
CA GLN A 81 2.33 10.04 4.01
C GLN A 81 0.86 10.13 4.41
N VAL A 82 0.57 10.91 5.44
CA VAL A 82 -0.78 11.06 5.97
C VAL A 82 -1.51 12.15 5.19
N ASP A 83 -2.58 11.80 4.50
CA ASP A 83 -3.44 12.78 3.82
C ASP A 83 -4.55 13.34 4.72
N GLU A 84 -5.08 14.51 4.34
CA GLU A 84 -6.17 15.18 5.09
C GLU A 84 -7.46 14.34 5.15
N GLY A 85 -7.69 13.49 4.16
CA GLY A 85 -8.86 12.61 4.09
C GLY A 85 -8.85 11.58 5.21
N LEU A 86 -7.70 10.94 5.46
CA LEU A 86 -7.50 10.03 6.58
C LEU A 86 -7.71 10.74 7.91
N LEU A 87 -7.08 11.92 8.10
CA LEU A 87 -7.23 12.71 9.32
C LEU A 87 -8.68 13.11 9.59
N THR A 88 -9.44 13.43 8.54
CA THR A 88 -10.86 13.75 8.62
C THR A 88 -11.68 12.51 9.01
N ALA A 89 -11.40 11.36 8.40
CA ALA A 89 -12.09 10.11 8.70
C ALA A 89 -11.87 9.67 10.15
N LEU A 90 -10.70 9.97 10.72
CA LEU A 90 -10.36 9.65 12.12
C LEU A 90 -11.00 10.59 13.15
N ALA A 91 -11.59 11.72 12.74
CA ALA A 91 -12.15 12.69 13.69
C ALA A 91 -13.28 12.13 14.57
N GLY A 92 -13.99 11.09 14.11
CA GLY A 92 -15.06 10.42 14.87
C GLY A 92 -14.58 9.26 15.75
N VAL A 93 -13.30 8.88 15.66
CA VAL A 93 -12.73 7.76 16.42
C VAL A 93 -12.47 8.21 17.86
N ARG A 94 -12.90 7.40 18.85
CA ARG A 94 -12.76 7.73 20.27
C ARG A 94 -11.47 7.21 20.90
N PHE A 95 -10.82 6.26 20.24
CA PHE A 95 -9.55 5.69 20.66
C PHE A 95 -8.68 5.38 19.43
N LEU A 96 -7.55 6.05 19.31
CA LEU A 96 -6.60 5.91 18.21
C LEU A 96 -5.27 5.37 18.75
N ALA A 97 -4.94 4.15 18.36
CA ALA A 97 -3.61 3.57 18.56
C ALA A 97 -2.83 3.61 17.24
N VAL A 98 -1.61 4.15 17.27
CA VAL A 98 -0.76 4.31 16.08
C VAL A 98 0.55 3.57 16.29
N GLN A 99 0.88 2.70 15.35
CA GLN A 99 2.19 2.09 15.22
C GLN A 99 3.02 2.90 14.22
N ALA A 100 4.13 3.49 14.67
CA ALA A 100 4.92 4.42 13.85
C ALA A 100 6.42 4.34 14.18
N SER A 101 7.24 4.64 13.17
CA SER A 101 8.71 4.75 13.24
C SER A 101 9.20 6.21 13.33
N TYR A 102 8.34 7.19 13.09
CA TYR A 102 8.64 8.63 13.18
C TYR A 102 7.44 9.43 13.71
N PHE A 103 7.75 10.65 14.13
CA PHE A 103 6.75 11.61 14.59
C PHE A 103 6.03 12.27 13.40
N GLY A 104 4.71 12.48 13.52
CA GLY A 104 3.91 13.14 12.50
C GLY A 104 2.44 13.31 12.92
N PRO A 105 1.57 13.79 12.02
CA PRO A 105 0.19 14.16 12.36
C PRO A 105 -0.66 13.05 12.99
N LEU A 106 -0.41 11.78 12.63
CA LEU A 106 -1.08 10.63 13.27
C LEU A 106 -0.61 10.43 14.71
N VAL A 107 0.69 10.57 14.96
CA VAL A 107 1.29 10.44 16.30
C VAL A 107 0.80 11.56 17.22
N GLU A 108 0.69 12.78 16.71
CA GLU A 108 0.15 13.93 17.47
C GLU A 108 -1.30 13.73 17.92
N ARG A 109 -2.10 12.96 17.16
CA ARG A 109 -3.50 12.69 17.46
C ARG A 109 -3.74 11.38 18.20
N ALA A 110 -2.73 10.54 18.36
CA ALA A 110 -2.88 9.20 18.91
C ALA A 110 -3.06 9.25 20.43
N ASP A 111 -3.97 8.41 20.95
CA ASP A 111 -4.07 8.14 22.39
C ASP A 111 -2.92 7.24 22.86
N VAL A 112 -2.50 6.32 21.98
CA VAL A 112 -1.38 5.40 22.23
C VAL A 112 -0.49 5.34 21.01
N VAL A 113 0.82 5.47 21.23
CA VAL A 113 1.83 5.30 20.19
C VAL A 113 2.65 4.05 20.51
N LEU A 114 2.76 3.15 19.54
CA LEU A 114 3.60 1.96 19.59
C LEU A 114 4.82 2.17 18.68
N PRO A 115 6.03 2.38 19.25
CA PRO A 115 7.24 2.54 18.45
C PRO A 115 7.54 1.27 17.65
N ALA A 116 7.70 1.40 16.33
CA ALA A 116 7.97 0.29 15.44
C ALA A 116 9.28 0.47 14.67
N ALA A 117 9.93 -0.66 14.38
CA ALA A 117 11.13 -0.73 13.56
C ALA A 117 10.83 -0.30 12.12
N THR A 118 11.74 0.49 11.54
CA THR A 118 11.71 0.85 10.13
C THR A 118 11.97 -0.36 9.24
N TRP A 119 11.73 -0.23 7.93
CA TRP A 119 12.10 -1.27 6.96
C TRP A 119 13.61 -1.59 6.94
N ALA A 120 14.47 -0.65 7.34
CA ALA A 120 15.90 -0.87 7.42
C ALA A 120 16.33 -1.72 8.64
N GLU A 121 15.44 -1.92 9.60
CA GLU A 121 15.73 -2.54 10.90
C GLU A 121 15.07 -3.91 11.10
N LYS A 122 14.30 -4.38 10.11
CA LYS A 122 13.53 -5.63 10.19
C LYS A 122 13.69 -6.50 8.96
N ALA A 123 13.56 -7.81 9.16
CA ALA A 123 13.46 -8.77 8.08
C ALA A 123 12.01 -8.87 7.58
N GLY A 124 11.81 -9.31 6.35
CA GLY A 124 10.49 -9.53 5.80
C GLY A 124 10.52 -9.77 4.29
N THR A 125 9.39 -9.53 3.64
CA THR A 125 9.28 -9.65 2.18
C THR A 125 8.50 -8.48 1.59
N LEU A 126 8.89 -8.05 0.40
CA LEU A 126 8.16 -7.06 -0.38
C LEU A 126 7.86 -7.59 -1.78
N VAL A 127 6.77 -7.15 -2.38
CA VAL A 127 6.38 -7.50 -3.75
C VAL A 127 6.57 -6.29 -4.65
N ASN A 128 7.52 -6.38 -5.57
CA ASN A 128 7.85 -5.28 -6.47
C ASN A 128 6.75 -5.04 -7.53
N THR A 129 6.93 -4.02 -8.38
CA THR A 129 5.99 -3.65 -9.45
C THR A 129 5.69 -4.78 -10.44
N GLU A 130 6.64 -5.70 -10.64
CA GLU A 130 6.49 -6.88 -11.51
C GLU A 130 5.68 -8.01 -10.86
N GLY A 131 5.43 -7.94 -9.54
CA GLY A 131 4.83 -9.03 -8.78
C GLY A 131 5.84 -10.03 -8.22
N ARG A 132 7.14 -9.70 -8.23
CA ARG A 132 8.19 -10.56 -7.68
C ARG A 132 8.33 -10.31 -6.19
N VAL A 133 8.28 -11.40 -5.41
CA VAL A 133 8.62 -11.38 -3.99
C VAL A 133 10.13 -11.19 -3.83
N GLN A 134 10.53 -10.28 -2.96
CA GLN A 134 11.92 -9.97 -2.65
C GLN A 134 12.12 -10.00 -1.14
N ASP A 135 13.24 -10.55 -0.70
CA ASP A 135 13.61 -10.57 0.71
C ASP A 135 14.06 -9.19 1.16
N LEU A 136 13.50 -8.73 2.27
CA LEU A 136 13.98 -7.60 3.03
C LEU A 136 14.94 -8.10 4.11
N ARG A 137 16.16 -7.56 4.11
CA ARG A 137 17.19 -7.88 5.10
C ARG A 137 17.50 -6.63 5.91
N PRO A 138 17.62 -6.74 7.25
CA PRO A 138 17.94 -5.59 8.08
C PRO A 138 19.34 -5.06 7.73
N ALA A 139 19.42 -3.74 7.53
CA ALA A 139 20.66 -3.00 7.34
C ALA A 139 21.19 -2.42 8.67
N ALA A 140 20.31 -2.27 9.66
CA ALA A 140 20.63 -1.82 11.01
C ALA A 140 19.88 -2.66 12.06
N ALA A 141 20.31 -2.59 13.32
CA ALA A 141 19.53 -3.12 14.42
C ALA A 141 18.49 -2.09 14.87
N ALA A 142 17.29 -2.55 15.22
CA ALA A 142 16.28 -1.69 15.83
C ALA A 142 16.79 -1.10 17.17
N PRO A 143 16.38 0.12 17.55
CA PRO A 143 16.69 0.68 18.85
C PRO A 143 16.18 -0.19 20.00
N ALA A 144 16.84 -0.11 21.16
CA ALA A 144 16.46 -0.92 22.33
C ALA A 144 14.98 -0.71 22.70
N GLY A 145 14.23 -1.82 22.81
CA GLY A 145 12.82 -1.82 23.17
C GLY A 145 11.84 -1.67 22.00
N VAL A 146 12.31 -1.24 20.83
CA VAL A 146 11.52 -1.15 19.59
C VAL A 146 11.27 -2.54 19.03
N LYS A 147 10.05 -2.78 18.55
CA LYS A 147 9.60 -4.07 18.01
C LYS A 147 9.32 -3.96 16.51
N THR A 148 9.38 -5.09 15.83
CA THR A 148 8.89 -5.23 14.45
C THR A 148 7.36 -5.16 14.42
N ASP A 149 6.79 -4.91 13.24
CA ASP A 149 5.33 -4.88 13.09
C ASP A 149 4.69 -6.21 13.49
N GLU A 150 5.31 -7.33 13.12
CA GLU A 150 4.85 -8.68 13.44
C GLU A 150 4.83 -8.93 14.95
N GLU A 151 5.89 -8.55 15.67
CA GLU A 151 5.96 -8.70 17.12
C GLU A 151 4.88 -7.88 17.82
N ILE A 152 4.62 -6.64 17.36
CA ILE A 152 3.59 -5.78 17.92
C ILE A 152 2.20 -6.39 17.66
N LEU A 153 1.90 -6.76 16.41
CA LEU A 153 0.62 -7.34 16.03
C LEU A 153 0.35 -8.67 16.76
N THR A 154 1.37 -9.52 16.88
CA THR A 154 1.27 -10.79 17.61
C THR A 154 1.02 -10.54 19.10
N ALA A 155 1.72 -9.58 19.70
CA ALA A 155 1.53 -9.22 21.10
C ALA A 155 0.16 -8.58 21.38
N LEU A 156 -0.41 -7.85 20.41
CA LEU A 156 -1.76 -7.30 20.49
C LEU A 156 -2.80 -8.41 20.34
N ALA A 157 -2.66 -9.29 19.33
CA ALA A 157 -3.56 -10.42 19.12
C ALA A 157 -3.65 -11.30 20.38
N ALA A 158 -2.51 -11.65 20.98
CA ALA A 158 -2.48 -12.44 22.21
C ALA A 158 -3.20 -11.79 23.41
N ARG A 159 -3.41 -10.47 23.39
CA ARG A 159 -4.12 -9.72 24.45
C ARG A 159 -5.59 -9.50 24.15
N LEU A 160 -5.99 -9.52 22.88
CA LEU A 160 -7.36 -9.23 22.45
C LEU A 160 -8.24 -10.49 22.37
N GLY A 161 -7.65 -11.68 22.43
CA GLY A 161 -8.34 -12.97 22.36
C GLY A 161 -8.48 -13.49 20.94
#